data_AF-A0A927RY66-F1
#
_entry.id   AF-A0A927RY66-F1
#
_cell.length_a   1.000
_cell.length_b   1.000
_cell.length_c   1.000
_cell.angle_alpha   90.00
_cell.angle_beta   90.00
_cell.angle_gamma   90.00
#
_symmetry.space_group_name_H-M   'P 1'
#
loop_
_entity.id
_entity.type
_entity.pdbx_description
1 polymer ?
#
loop_
_entity_poly.entity_id
_entity_poly.type
_entity_poly.pdbx_seq_one_letter_code
_entity_poly.pdbx_strand_id
1 'polypeptide(L)'
;MAKNKKIGVYQLENGMWGFRFSLSINGITKDIKRTKDELGNPIKTEKAAVKAREQAIKYEYIKRTAKSVIKKVTMSEVYQDYCKNGRFGKAYGTIRKQDSLWNNHISVKFGKRFVDEITVAEINDYLSFLYHEENRAYQYVECFLKMFYLIFGQAYSKNMLDINKYNTLCVNKNTKIHMPKMKVDEDTEIKFFSTEELSQLDEYFKGTTGETAYLLGRYCGLRIKSVMA
;
A
#
# COMPACT_ATOMS: atom_id res chain seq x y z
N MET A 1 8.60 47.68 -6.57
CA MET A 1 7.99 46.42 -6.10
C MET A 1 8.12 46.25 -4.56
N ALA A 2 7.54 47.15 -3.73
CA ALA A 2 7.80 47.18 -2.28
C ALA A 2 6.59 46.89 -1.37
N LYS A 3 5.38 46.69 -1.93
CA LYS A 3 4.14 46.57 -1.15
C LYS A 3 3.82 45.16 -0.61
N ASN A 4 4.46 44.10 -1.12
CA ASN A 4 4.17 42.72 -0.68
C ASN A 4 4.89 42.27 0.60
N LYS A 5 5.87 43.05 1.11
CA LYS A 5 6.68 42.64 2.28
C LYS A 5 5.95 42.81 3.62
N LYS A 6 4.84 43.56 3.65
CA LYS A 6 4.06 43.89 4.85
C LYS A 6 2.81 43.01 5.07
N ILE A 7 2.51 42.11 4.12
CA ILE A 7 1.31 41.28 4.20
C ILE A 7 1.46 40.26 5.34
N GLY A 8 0.62 40.40 6.35
CA GLY A 8 0.55 39.50 7.50
C GLY A 8 1.44 39.87 8.69
N VAL A 9 1.99 41.08 8.76
CA VAL A 9 2.67 41.61 9.97
C VAL A 9 1.76 42.66 10.62
N TYR A 10 1.58 42.62 11.94
CA TYR A 10 0.68 43.52 12.66
C TYR A 10 1.24 43.91 14.04
N GLN A 11 0.80 45.06 14.57
CA GLN A 11 1.16 45.54 15.89
C GLN A 11 0.12 45.10 16.93
N LEU A 12 0.58 44.78 18.13
CA LEU A 12 -0.21 44.38 19.30
C LEU A 12 -0.48 45.61 20.19
N GLU A 13 -1.49 45.51 21.04
CA GLU A 13 -1.90 46.60 21.96
C GLU A 13 -0.78 47.05 22.92
N ASN A 14 0.17 46.17 23.21
CA ASN A 14 1.35 46.45 24.03
C ASN A 14 2.51 47.10 23.25
N GLY A 15 2.28 47.56 22.02
CA GLY A 15 3.28 48.19 21.16
C GLY A 15 4.24 47.22 20.46
N MET A 16 4.14 45.91 20.75
CA MET A 16 4.98 44.86 20.17
C MET A 16 4.44 44.37 18.84
N TRP A 17 5.23 43.60 18.10
CA TRP A 17 4.88 43.15 16.75
C TRP A 17 4.65 41.63 16.68
N GLY A 18 3.75 41.21 15.79
CA GLY A 18 3.46 39.82 15.48
C GLY A 18 3.31 39.59 13.99
N PHE A 19 3.32 38.33 13.58
CA PHE A 19 3.18 37.95 12.19
C PHE A 19 2.32 36.70 11.99
N ARG A 20 1.68 36.62 10.83
CA ARG A 20 0.90 35.49 10.33
C ARG A 20 1.33 35.13 8.91
N PHE A 21 1.27 33.85 8.61
CA PHE A 21 1.48 33.35 7.25
C PHE A 21 0.70 32.05 7.05
N SER A 22 0.26 31.84 5.82
CA SER A 22 -0.35 30.60 5.36
C SER A 22 0.62 29.89 4.42
N LEU A 23 0.80 28.59 4.60
CA LEU A 23 1.59 27.74 3.70
C LEU A 23 0.71 26.64 3.14
N SER A 24 0.59 26.59 1.81
CA SER A 24 0.00 25.47 1.07
C SER A 24 1.13 24.64 0.47
N ILE A 25 1.31 23.42 0.97
CA ILE A 25 2.28 22.45 0.44
C ILE A 25 1.57 21.09 0.45
N ASN A 26 1.55 20.39 -0.70
CA ASN A 26 0.91 19.09 -0.90
C ASN A 26 -0.60 19.07 -0.57
N GLY A 27 -1.33 20.13 -0.94
CA GLY A 27 -2.80 20.20 -0.78
C GLY A 27 -3.30 20.46 0.64
N ILE A 28 -2.41 20.53 1.64
CA ILE A 28 -2.75 20.82 3.02
C ILE A 28 -2.31 22.25 3.37
N THR A 29 -3.28 23.15 3.53
CA THR A 29 -3.07 24.52 3.98
C THR A 29 -2.93 24.58 5.50
N LYS A 30 -1.87 25.23 5.98
CA LYS A 30 -1.70 25.52 7.42
C LYS A 30 -1.48 27.00 7.64
N ASP A 31 -2.31 27.56 8.51
CA ASP A 31 -2.22 28.95 8.94
C ASP A 31 -1.50 29.02 10.28
N ILE A 32 -0.47 29.85 10.35
CA ILE A 32 0.39 30.00 11.52
C ILE A 32 0.42 31.48 11.92
N LYS A 33 0.14 31.73 13.20
CA LYS A 33 0.25 33.04 13.85
C LYS A 33 1.33 32.95 14.93
N ARG A 34 2.27 33.90 14.95
CA ARG A 34 3.32 33.99 15.99
C ARG A 34 3.48 35.43 16.48
N THR A 35 3.69 35.56 17.78
CA THR A 35 3.88 36.84 18.49
C THR A 35 5.26 36.94 19.16
N LYS A 36 6.10 35.91 18.98
CA LYS A 36 7.43 35.79 19.56
C LYS A 36 8.40 35.33 18.48
N ASP A 37 9.66 35.76 18.60
CA ASP A 37 10.77 35.35 17.75
C ASP A 37 11.22 33.91 18.05
N GLU A 38 12.17 33.39 17.25
CA GLU A 38 12.72 32.03 17.35
C GLU A 38 13.30 31.69 18.75
N LEU A 39 13.70 32.71 19.51
CA LEU A 39 14.23 32.62 20.88
C LEU A 39 13.18 32.81 21.98
N GLY A 40 11.89 32.90 21.63
CA GLY A 40 10.80 33.12 22.59
C GLY A 40 10.64 34.57 23.08
N ASN A 41 11.43 35.50 22.57
CA ASN A 41 11.39 36.91 22.91
C ASN A 41 10.30 37.66 22.12
N PRO A 42 9.66 38.68 22.71
CA PRO A 42 8.65 39.48 22.01
C PRO A 42 9.31 40.46 21.02
N ILE A 43 8.67 40.64 19.87
CA ILE A 43 9.26 41.36 18.72
C ILE A 43 9.07 42.87 18.88
N LYS A 44 10.17 43.63 18.98
CA LYS A 44 10.13 45.07 19.27
C LYS A 44 9.94 45.97 18.04
N THR A 45 10.21 45.47 16.83
CA THR A 45 10.21 46.31 15.63
C THR A 45 9.53 45.63 14.44
N GLU A 46 8.89 46.44 13.57
CA GLU A 46 8.27 45.98 12.33
C GLU A 46 9.26 45.22 11.44
N LYS A 47 10.49 45.75 11.29
CA LYS A 47 11.55 45.12 10.48
C LYS A 47 11.96 43.76 11.04
N ALA A 48 12.02 43.60 12.36
CA ALA A 48 12.29 42.31 12.99
C ALA A 48 11.14 41.32 12.72
N ALA A 49 9.88 41.75 12.79
CA ALA A 49 8.74 40.90 12.50
C ALA A 49 8.70 40.42 11.05
N VAL A 50 9.07 41.27 10.09
CA VAL A 50 9.20 40.87 8.67
C VAL A 50 10.30 39.81 8.50
N LYS A 51 11.47 40.01 9.12
CA LYS A 51 12.58 39.06 9.04
C LYS A 51 12.26 37.72 9.71
N ALA A 52 11.64 37.76 10.89
CA ALA A 52 11.19 36.58 11.63
C ALA A 52 10.12 35.80 10.86
N ARG A 53 9.21 36.50 10.15
CA ARG A 53 8.25 35.87 9.25
C ARG A 53 8.95 35.17 8.08
N GLU A 54 9.90 35.81 7.41
CA GLU A 54 10.65 35.19 6.31
C GLU A 54 11.44 33.96 6.77
N GLN A 55 12.07 34.03 7.94
CA GLN A 55 12.78 32.90 8.54
C GLN A 55 11.83 31.76 8.93
N ALA A 56 10.69 32.07 9.53
CA ALA A 56 9.68 31.07 9.88
C ALA A 56 9.06 30.39 8.65
N ILE A 57 8.83 31.14 7.56
CA ILE A 57 8.37 30.58 6.28
C ILE A 57 9.45 29.64 5.70
N LYS A 58 10.71 30.07 5.67
CA LYS A 58 11.83 29.24 5.19
C LYS A 58 12.02 28.01 6.07
N TYR A 59 11.94 28.14 7.38
CA TYR A 59 12.08 27.03 8.32
C TYR A 59 10.92 26.04 8.18
N GLU A 60 9.67 26.48 8.08
CA GLU A 60 8.53 25.57 7.85
C GLU A 60 8.58 24.93 6.46
N TYR A 61 9.07 25.66 5.44
CA TYR A 61 9.34 25.10 4.12
C TYR A 61 10.42 24.01 4.21
N ILE A 62 11.60 24.32 4.76
CA ILE A 62 12.71 23.38 4.96
C ILE A 62 12.31 22.21 5.84
N LYS A 63 11.56 22.44 6.93
CA LYS A 63 11.11 21.37 7.84
C LYS A 63 10.09 20.45 7.18
N ARG A 64 9.25 20.97 6.27
CA ARG A 64 8.32 20.16 5.49
C ARG A 64 9.00 19.45 4.32
N THR A 65 9.98 20.07 3.66
CA THR A 65 10.76 19.42 2.59
C THR A 65 11.80 18.44 3.12
N ALA A 66 12.42 18.70 4.27
CA ALA A 66 13.38 17.82 4.93
C ALA A 66 12.71 16.62 5.63
N LYS A 67 11.38 16.66 5.82
CA LYS A 67 10.62 15.55 6.45
C LYS A 67 10.39 14.34 5.55
N SER A 68 10.91 14.32 4.32
CA SER A 68 10.81 13.12 3.47
C SER A 68 12.08 12.92 2.63
N VAL A 69 13.23 12.71 3.28
CA VAL A 69 14.25 11.88 2.63
C VAL A 69 13.69 10.46 2.66
N ILE A 70 12.85 10.13 1.67
CA ILE A 70 12.31 8.78 1.51
C ILE A 70 13.53 7.87 1.36
N LYS A 71 13.71 6.97 2.32
CA LYS A 71 14.82 6.02 2.28
C LYS A 71 14.65 5.18 1.02
N LYS A 72 15.60 5.27 0.09
CA LYS A 72 15.65 4.38 -1.06
C LYS A 72 15.83 2.95 -0.55
N VAL A 73 14.78 2.14 -0.70
CA VAL A 73 14.78 0.73 -0.32
C VAL A 73 14.40 -0.12 -1.51
N THR A 74 14.93 -1.33 -1.52
CA THR A 74 14.61 -2.33 -2.54
C THR A 74 13.33 -3.08 -2.18
N MET A 75 12.69 -3.69 -3.17
CA MET A 75 11.51 -4.51 -2.92
C MET A 75 11.81 -5.68 -1.97
N SER A 76 13.00 -6.26 -2.06
CA SER A 76 13.46 -7.31 -1.14
C SER A 76 13.54 -6.85 0.30
N GLU A 77 14.05 -5.64 0.56
CA GLU A 77 14.14 -5.11 1.92
C GLU A 77 12.75 -4.88 2.51
N VAL A 78 11.81 -4.33 1.72
CA VAL A 78 10.42 -4.15 2.16
C VAL A 78 9.77 -5.50 2.44
N TYR A 79 9.99 -6.50 1.59
CA TYR A 79 9.44 -7.83 1.81
C TYR A 79 10.03 -8.48 3.07
N GLN A 80 11.33 -8.34 3.31
CA GLN A 80 11.95 -8.84 4.54
C GLN A 80 11.42 -8.14 5.80
N ASP A 81 11.17 -6.82 5.74
CA ASP A 81 10.49 -6.11 6.83
C ASP A 81 9.06 -6.64 7.04
N TYR A 82 8.32 -6.88 5.95
CA TYR A 82 7.02 -7.53 6.01
C TYR A 82 7.11 -8.92 6.67
N CYS A 83 8.14 -9.70 6.36
CA CYS A 83 8.34 -11.02 6.96
C CYS A 83 8.50 -10.96 8.48
N LYS A 84 9.25 -9.97 8.98
CA LYS A 84 9.53 -9.80 10.40
C LYS A 84 8.35 -9.21 11.16
N ASN A 85 7.72 -8.17 10.59
CA ASN A 85 6.82 -7.29 11.32
C ASN A 85 5.35 -7.36 10.85
N GLY A 86 5.09 -7.85 9.63
CA GLY A 86 3.78 -7.82 8.99
C GLY A 86 3.03 -9.17 8.94
N ARG A 87 3.66 -10.26 9.38
CA ARG A 87 3.08 -11.61 9.37
C ARG A 87 2.37 -12.00 10.67
N PHE A 88 2.46 -11.17 11.71
CA PHE A 88 1.87 -11.49 13.00
C PHE A 88 0.36 -11.74 12.86
N GLY A 89 -0.10 -12.92 13.28
CA GLY A 89 -1.51 -13.34 13.18
C GLY A 89 -1.95 -13.94 11.83
N LYS A 90 -1.06 -14.11 10.84
CA LYS A 90 -1.41 -14.81 9.59
C LYS A 90 -1.31 -16.33 9.77
N ALA A 91 -2.29 -17.05 9.23
CA ALA A 91 -2.25 -18.51 9.17
C ALA A 91 -1.05 -19.01 8.35
N TYR A 92 -0.47 -20.15 8.75
CA TYR A 92 0.71 -20.73 8.10
C TYR A 92 0.54 -20.95 6.59
N GLY A 93 -0.64 -21.43 6.17
CA GLY A 93 -0.93 -21.62 4.74
C GLY A 93 -0.85 -20.33 3.92
N THR A 94 -1.28 -19.21 4.50
CA THR A 94 -1.18 -17.88 3.87
C THR A 94 0.28 -17.45 3.74
N ILE A 95 1.07 -17.64 4.80
CA ILE A 95 2.49 -17.32 4.81
C ILE A 95 3.23 -18.14 3.74
N ARG A 96 3.01 -19.46 3.71
CA ARG A 96 3.62 -20.35 2.71
C ARG A 96 3.26 -19.96 1.27
N LYS A 97 2.01 -19.56 1.02
CA LYS A 97 1.57 -19.07 -0.30
C LYS A 97 2.30 -17.78 -0.68
N GLN A 98 2.40 -16.82 0.24
CA GLN A 98 3.10 -15.55 0.03
C GLN A 98 4.61 -15.77 -0.21
N ASP A 99 5.24 -16.65 0.57
CA ASP A 99 6.65 -17.03 0.40
C ASP A 99 6.90 -17.67 -0.97
N SER A 100 6.02 -18.58 -1.39
CA SER A 100 6.12 -19.22 -2.71
C SER A 100 6.03 -18.19 -3.85
N LEU A 101 5.04 -17.30 -3.80
CA LEU A 101 4.87 -16.25 -4.82
C LEU A 101 6.07 -15.30 -4.87
N TRP A 102 6.61 -14.93 -3.70
CA TRP A 102 7.77 -14.06 -3.62
C TRP A 102 9.03 -14.74 -4.13
N ASN A 103 9.42 -15.86 -3.52
CA ASN A 103 10.71 -16.50 -3.75
C ASN A 103 10.83 -17.00 -5.19
N ASN A 104 9.76 -17.60 -5.74
CA ASN A 104 9.84 -18.26 -7.04
C ASN A 104 9.66 -17.30 -8.23
N HIS A 105 9.01 -16.15 -8.02
CA HIS A 105 8.59 -15.30 -9.14
C HIS A 105 8.94 -13.83 -8.93
N ILE A 106 8.38 -13.18 -7.91
CA ILE A 106 8.49 -11.71 -7.78
C ILE A 106 9.92 -11.28 -7.43
N SER A 107 10.61 -12.04 -6.58
CA SER A 107 11.97 -11.72 -6.15
C SER A 107 12.97 -11.66 -7.31
N VAL A 108 12.80 -12.55 -8.29
CA VAL A 108 13.70 -12.67 -9.45
C VAL A 108 13.66 -11.40 -10.30
N LYS A 109 12.46 -10.87 -10.58
CA LYS A 109 12.27 -9.71 -11.47
C LYS A 109 12.31 -8.37 -10.74
N PHE A 110 11.75 -8.29 -9.53
CA PHE A 110 11.55 -7.01 -8.82
C PHE A 110 12.39 -6.89 -7.55
N GLY A 111 12.97 -7.97 -7.03
CA GLY A 111 13.60 -7.98 -5.71
C GLY A 111 14.73 -6.96 -5.56
N LYS A 112 15.61 -6.82 -6.56
CA LYS A 112 16.75 -5.90 -6.54
C LYS A 112 16.38 -4.44 -6.88
N ARG A 113 15.18 -4.20 -7.42
CA ARG A 113 14.75 -2.87 -7.86
C ARG A 113 14.29 -2.03 -6.68
N PHE A 114 14.50 -0.72 -6.77
CA PHE A 114 13.98 0.22 -5.78
C PHE A 114 12.46 0.36 -5.92
N VAL A 115 11.77 0.44 -4.78
CA VAL A 115 10.29 0.49 -4.76
C VAL A 115 9.76 1.72 -5.51
N ASP A 116 10.47 2.84 -5.45
CA ASP A 116 10.09 4.10 -6.10
C ASP A 116 10.27 4.08 -7.63
N GLU A 117 11.17 3.24 -8.15
CA GLU A 117 11.45 3.14 -9.58
C GLU A 117 10.41 2.32 -10.34
N ILE A 118 9.65 1.49 -9.62
CA ILE A 118 8.68 0.57 -10.23
C ILE A 118 7.47 1.37 -10.70
N THR A 119 7.05 1.12 -11.94
CA THR A 119 5.92 1.79 -12.56
C THR A 119 4.68 0.89 -12.60
N VAL A 120 3.51 1.51 -12.77
CA VAL A 120 2.24 0.79 -12.95
C VAL A 120 2.31 -0.09 -14.19
N ALA A 121 2.82 0.45 -15.30
CA ALA A 121 2.91 -0.24 -16.59
C ALA A 121 3.71 -1.54 -16.44
N GLU A 122 4.89 -1.50 -15.81
CA GLU A 122 5.72 -2.69 -15.59
C GLU A 122 5.00 -3.81 -14.83
N ILE A 123 4.16 -3.46 -13.86
CA ILE A 123 3.39 -4.46 -13.10
C ILE A 123 2.24 -5.00 -13.96
N ASN A 124 1.50 -4.13 -14.64
CA ASN A 124 0.40 -4.54 -15.49
C ASN A 124 0.89 -5.41 -16.67
N ASP A 125 2.03 -5.07 -17.27
CA ASP A 125 2.69 -5.85 -18.32
C ASP A 125 3.15 -7.19 -17.77
N TYR A 126 3.69 -7.22 -16.55
CA TYR A 126 4.07 -8.48 -15.91
C TYR A 126 2.87 -9.37 -15.60
N LEU A 127 1.77 -8.83 -15.08
CA LEU A 127 0.54 -9.59 -14.84
C LEU A 127 -0.08 -10.07 -16.15
N SER A 128 -0.02 -9.26 -17.20
CA SER A 128 -0.48 -9.61 -18.55
C SER A 128 0.37 -10.73 -19.15
N PHE A 129 1.69 -10.68 -19.00
CA PHE A 129 2.62 -11.73 -19.40
C PHE A 129 2.28 -13.06 -18.71
N LEU A 130 2.11 -13.05 -17.38
CA LEU A 130 1.75 -14.26 -16.63
C LEU A 130 0.42 -14.88 -17.09
N TYR A 131 -0.54 -14.05 -17.48
CA TYR A 131 -1.89 -14.50 -17.84
C TYR A 131 -2.03 -14.90 -19.31
N HIS A 132 -1.49 -14.10 -20.22
CA HIS A 132 -1.63 -14.29 -21.67
C HIS A 132 -0.52 -15.16 -22.26
N GLU A 133 0.74 -14.95 -21.87
CA GLU A 133 1.89 -15.66 -22.44
C GLU A 133 2.20 -16.97 -21.71
N GLU A 134 2.25 -16.94 -20.37
CA GLU A 134 2.46 -18.16 -19.58
C GLU A 134 1.17 -18.95 -19.34
N ASN A 135 0.03 -18.45 -19.83
CA ASN A 135 -1.29 -19.07 -19.75
C ASN A 135 -1.69 -19.54 -18.33
N ARG A 136 -1.33 -18.78 -17.31
CA ARG A 136 -1.69 -19.09 -15.92
C ARG A 136 -3.16 -18.74 -15.66
N ALA A 137 -3.79 -19.48 -14.74
CA ALA A 137 -5.17 -19.20 -14.32
C ALA A 137 -5.32 -17.78 -13.73
N TYR A 138 -6.43 -17.10 -14.01
CA TYR A 138 -6.69 -15.73 -13.58
C TYR A 138 -6.66 -15.56 -12.07
N GLN A 139 -7.30 -16.48 -11.33
CA GLN A 139 -7.26 -16.46 -9.86
C GLN A 139 -5.84 -16.63 -9.31
N TYR A 140 -4.98 -17.35 -10.03
CA TYR A 140 -3.59 -17.48 -9.63
C TYR A 140 -2.82 -16.19 -9.88
N VAL A 141 -3.00 -15.55 -11.04
CA VAL A 141 -2.42 -14.22 -11.34
C VAL A 141 -2.93 -13.13 -10.40
N GLU A 142 -4.19 -13.21 -9.98
CA GLU A 142 -4.79 -12.31 -8.97
C GLU A 142 -4.03 -12.34 -7.63
N CYS A 143 -3.43 -13.49 -7.29
CA CYS A 143 -2.61 -13.60 -6.09
C CYS A 143 -1.32 -12.77 -6.18
N PHE A 144 -0.74 -12.60 -7.38
CA PHE A 144 0.42 -11.73 -7.61
C PHE A 144 0.02 -10.28 -7.42
N LEU A 145 -1.11 -9.87 -7.98
CA LEU A 145 -1.65 -8.52 -7.80
C LEU A 145 -1.83 -8.20 -6.30
N LYS A 146 -2.47 -9.10 -5.54
CA LYS A 146 -2.64 -8.97 -4.09
C LYS A 146 -1.29 -8.87 -3.35
N MET A 147 -0.28 -9.58 -3.83
CA MET A 147 1.07 -9.53 -3.28
C MET A 147 1.75 -8.17 -3.52
N PHE A 148 1.61 -7.57 -4.70
CA PHE A 148 2.11 -6.22 -4.96
C PHE A 148 1.44 -5.18 -4.05
N TYR A 149 0.11 -5.24 -3.91
CA TYR A 149 -0.62 -4.37 -2.97
C TYR A 149 -0.10 -4.50 -1.54
N LEU A 150 0.18 -5.72 -1.08
CA LEU A 150 0.73 -5.98 0.25
C LEU A 150 2.09 -5.31 0.45
N ILE A 151 2.99 -5.46 -0.52
CA ILE A 151 4.35 -4.92 -0.42
C ILE A 151 4.32 -3.38 -0.48
N PHE A 152 3.56 -2.79 -1.40
CA PHE A 152 3.42 -1.33 -1.45
C PHE A 152 2.71 -0.75 -0.23
N GLY A 153 1.71 -1.45 0.31
CA GLY A 153 1.07 -1.09 1.57
C GLY A 153 2.05 -1.08 2.73
N GLN A 154 2.92 -2.08 2.83
CA GLN A 154 3.99 -2.13 3.82
C GLN A 154 4.96 -0.95 3.64
N ALA A 155 5.45 -0.72 2.41
CA ALA A 155 6.38 0.37 2.11
C ALA A 155 5.79 1.74 2.49
N TYR A 156 4.53 1.98 2.13
CA TYR A 156 3.82 3.21 2.49
C TYR A 156 3.69 3.38 4.01
N SER A 157 3.27 2.34 4.73
CA SER A 157 3.11 2.40 6.20
C SER A 157 4.42 2.71 6.94
N LYS A 158 5.56 2.37 6.35
CA LYS A 158 6.90 2.58 6.91
C LYS A 158 7.58 3.86 6.40
N ASN A 159 6.86 4.72 5.68
CA ASN A 159 7.39 5.94 5.04
C ASN A 159 8.55 5.66 4.06
N MET A 160 8.54 4.50 3.41
CA MET A 160 9.52 4.07 2.41
C MET A 160 9.06 4.33 0.97
N LEU A 161 7.81 4.77 0.79
CA LEU A 161 7.20 5.08 -0.50
C LEU A 161 6.48 6.43 -0.42
N ASP A 162 6.63 7.27 -1.45
CA ASP A 162 5.94 8.55 -1.52
C ASP A 162 4.42 8.38 -1.59
N ILE A 163 3.68 9.32 -1.01
CA ILE A 163 2.22 9.30 -1.03
C ILE A 163 1.66 9.40 -2.45
N ASN A 164 2.26 10.21 -3.33
CA ASN A 164 1.80 10.36 -4.71
C ASN A 164 2.09 9.08 -5.50
N LYS A 165 3.24 8.46 -5.26
CA LYS A 165 3.61 7.19 -5.88
C LYS A 165 2.67 6.06 -5.44
N TYR A 166 2.40 5.95 -4.13
CA TYR A 166 1.44 5.00 -3.60
C TYR A 166 0.02 5.22 -4.14
N ASN A 167 -0.45 6.47 -4.18
CA ASN A 167 -1.76 6.80 -4.73
C ASN A 167 -1.87 6.43 -6.21
N THR A 168 -0.81 6.67 -6.98
CA THR A 168 -0.75 6.30 -8.41
C THR A 168 -0.80 4.79 -8.59
N LEU A 169 -0.03 4.03 -7.81
CA LEU A 169 0.05 2.56 -7.90
C LEU A 169 -1.19 1.85 -7.37
N CYS A 170 -1.80 2.32 -6.28
CA CYS A 170 -2.77 1.52 -5.52
C CYS A 170 -4.18 2.13 -5.41
N VAL A 171 -4.33 3.45 -5.51
CA VAL A 171 -5.59 4.13 -5.12
C VAL A 171 -6.33 4.71 -6.33
N ASN A 172 -5.61 5.42 -7.20
CA ASN A 172 -6.19 6.13 -8.33
C ASN A 172 -6.87 5.16 -9.30
N LYS A 173 -8.19 5.30 -9.49
CA LYS A 173 -9.00 4.36 -10.29
C LYS A 173 -8.46 4.14 -11.71
N ASN A 174 -7.90 5.18 -12.33
CA ASN A 174 -7.45 5.14 -13.72
C ASN A 174 -6.01 4.61 -13.87
N THR A 175 -5.19 4.71 -12.82
CA THR A 175 -3.75 4.42 -12.90
C THR A 175 -3.31 3.29 -11.98
N LYS A 176 -4.18 2.76 -11.12
CA LYS A 176 -3.79 1.70 -10.20
C LYS A 176 -3.43 0.42 -10.95
N ILE A 177 -2.59 -0.39 -10.33
CA ILE A 177 -2.31 -1.75 -10.81
C ILE A 177 -3.60 -2.58 -10.81
N HIS A 178 -3.83 -3.33 -11.87
CA HIS A 178 -5.07 -4.07 -12.06
C HIS A 178 -4.82 -5.40 -12.76
N MET A 179 -5.82 -6.28 -12.71
CA MET A 179 -5.77 -7.52 -13.47
C MET A 179 -5.87 -7.26 -14.98
N PRO A 180 -5.19 -8.06 -15.82
CA PRO A 180 -5.47 -8.07 -17.25
C PRO A 180 -6.93 -8.43 -17.52
N LYS A 181 -7.43 -8.09 -18.72
CA LYS A 181 -8.80 -8.44 -19.11
C LYS A 181 -8.93 -9.96 -19.16
N MET A 182 -9.95 -10.47 -18.48
CA MET A 182 -10.27 -11.90 -18.47
C MET A 182 -10.55 -12.38 -19.91
N LYS A 183 -9.99 -13.54 -20.27
CA LYS A 183 -10.26 -14.23 -21.52
C LYS A 183 -11.70 -14.75 -21.49
N VAL A 184 -12.32 -14.81 -22.67
CA VAL A 184 -13.76 -15.15 -22.80
C VAL A 184 -14.01 -16.64 -22.51
N ASP A 185 -12.99 -17.47 -22.67
CA ASP A 185 -13.02 -18.93 -22.51
C ASP A 185 -12.64 -19.40 -21.09
N GLU A 186 -12.47 -18.50 -20.13
CA GLU A 186 -12.04 -18.88 -18.79
C GLU A 186 -13.19 -19.45 -17.95
N ASP A 187 -13.14 -20.77 -17.72
CA ASP A 187 -14.09 -21.49 -16.88
C ASP A 187 -13.80 -21.19 -15.39
N THR A 188 -14.57 -20.27 -14.83
CA THR A 188 -14.58 -19.97 -13.39
C THR A 188 -15.77 -20.61 -12.67
N GLU A 189 -16.56 -21.43 -13.38
CA GLU A 189 -17.80 -21.98 -12.84
C GLU A 189 -17.50 -23.07 -11.82
N ILE A 190 -18.08 -22.92 -10.62
CA ILE A 190 -18.03 -23.95 -9.59
C ILE A 190 -19.02 -25.03 -9.98
N LYS A 191 -18.51 -26.17 -10.46
CA LYS A 191 -19.33 -27.34 -10.79
C LYS A 191 -19.74 -28.06 -9.51
N PHE A 192 -21.02 -28.35 -9.39
CA PHE A 192 -21.60 -29.15 -8.31
C PHE A 192 -22.08 -30.48 -8.86
N PHE A 193 -21.97 -31.53 -8.05
CA PHE A 193 -22.43 -32.85 -8.44
C PHE A 193 -23.95 -32.93 -8.36
N SER A 194 -24.58 -33.56 -9.34
CA SER A 194 -26.01 -33.87 -9.30
C SER A 194 -26.32 -34.94 -8.26
N THR A 195 -27.59 -35.13 -7.92
CA THR A 195 -28.01 -36.19 -7.00
C THR A 195 -27.62 -37.58 -7.50
N GLU A 196 -27.69 -37.81 -8.82
CA GLU A 196 -27.33 -39.08 -9.45
C GLU A 196 -25.82 -39.34 -9.40
N GLU A 197 -25.00 -38.32 -9.67
CA GLU A 197 -23.53 -38.40 -9.55
C GLU A 197 -23.11 -38.63 -8.09
N LEU A 198 -23.80 -37.98 -7.16
CA LEU A 198 -23.63 -38.19 -5.74
C LEU A 198 -23.96 -39.64 -5.32
N SER A 199 -25.01 -40.26 -5.87
CA SER A 199 -25.30 -41.67 -5.61
C SER A 199 -24.22 -42.61 -6.13
N GLN A 200 -23.62 -42.30 -7.29
CA GLN A 200 -22.47 -43.06 -7.81
C GLN A 200 -21.25 -42.95 -6.90
N LEU A 201 -21.01 -41.76 -6.33
CA LEU A 201 -19.94 -41.54 -5.36
C LEU A 201 -20.21 -42.28 -4.03
N ASP A 202 -21.46 -42.33 -3.56
CA ASP A 202 -21.83 -43.12 -2.37
C ASP A 202 -21.48 -44.60 -2.55
N GLU A 203 -21.82 -45.17 -3.72
CA GLU A 203 -21.52 -46.56 -4.03
C GLU A 203 -20.02 -46.80 -4.18
N TYR A 204 -19.28 -45.88 -4.80
CA TYR A 204 -17.84 -45.97 -4.98
C TYR A 204 -17.07 -46.00 -3.64
N PHE A 205 -17.47 -45.17 -2.67
CA PHE A 205 -16.79 -45.10 -1.38
C PHE A 205 -17.22 -46.18 -0.38
N LYS A 206 -18.31 -46.90 -0.66
CA LYS A 206 -18.87 -47.93 0.23
C LYS A 206 -17.86 -49.04 0.53
N GLY A 207 -17.62 -49.33 1.81
CA GLY A 207 -16.69 -50.35 2.27
C GLY A 207 -15.21 -49.97 2.13
N THR A 208 -14.90 -48.74 1.69
CA THR A 208 -13.53 -48.24 1.62
C THR A 208 -13.12 -47.57 2.93
N THR A 209 -11.81 -47.44 3.16
CA THR A 209 -11.29 -46.69 4.32
C THR A 209 -11.65 -45.21 4.30
N GLY A 210 -12.05 -44.67 3.15
CA GLY A 210 -12.47 -43.28 2.97
C GLY A 210 -13.96 -43.04 3.18
N GLU A 211 -14.78 -44.09 3.36
CA GLU A 211 -16.24 -44.00 3.44
C GLU A 211 -16.70 -43.03 4.51
N THR A 212 -16.22 -43.20 5.74
CA THR A 212 -16.63 -42.36 6.88
C THR A 212 -16.28 -40.89 6.66
N ALA A 213 -15.09 -40.61 6.11
CA ALA A 213 -14.67 -39.24 5.81
C ALA A 213 -15.52 -38.61 4.70
N TYR A 214 -15.82 -39.39 3.65
CA TYR A 214 -16.69 -38.96 2.56
C TYR A 214 -18.11 -38.63 3.05
N LEU A 215 -18.74 -39.52 3.81
CA LEU A 215 -20.09 -39.32 4.35
C LEU A 215 -20.13 -38.11 5.31
N LEU A 216 -19.13 -37.95 6.19
CA LEU A 216 -19.03 -36.78 7.07
C LEU A 216 -18.89 -35.46 6.28
N GLY A 217 -18.06 -35.46 5.24
CA GLY A 217 -17.93 -34.30 4.35
C GLY A 217 -19.24 -33.95 3.65
N ARG A 218 -19.94 -34.97 3.13
CA ARG A 218 -21.20 -34.81 2.38
C ARG A 218 -22.35 -34.34 3.25
N TYR A 219 -22.61 -35.01 4.37
CA TYR A 219 -23.80 -34.73 5.20
C TYR A 219 -23.61 -33.54 6.14
N CYS A 220 -22.39 -33.26 6.60
CA CYS A 220 -22.11 -32.18 7.54
C CYS A 220 -21.50 -30.94 6.87
N GLY A 221 -21.18 -30.99 5.57
CA GLY A 221 -20.56 -29.87 4.86
C GLY A 221 -19.18 -29.48 5.40
N LEU A 222 -18.48 -30.43 6.04
CA LEU A 222 -17.20 -30.17 6.69
C LEU A 222 -16.09 -29.98 5.65
N ARG A 223 -15.17 -29.05 5.93
CA ARG A 223 -13.95 -28.91 5.11
C ARG A 223 -13.08 -30.16 5.29
N ILE A 224 -12.43 -30.61 4.22
CA ILE A 224 -11.60 -31.83 4.23
C ILE A 224 -10.59 -31.89 5.39
N LYS A 225 -9.95 -30.76 5.71
CA LYS A 225 -9.00 -30.67 6.83
C LYS A 225 -9.64 -30.91 8.21
N SER A 226 -10.93 -30.65 8.36
CA SER A 226 -11.66 -30.89 9.59
C SER A 226 -12.08 -32.36 9.73
N VAL A 227 -12.17 -33.08 8.61
CA VAL A 227 -12.58 -34.49 8.57
C VAL A 227 -11.37 -35.43 8.70
N MET A 228 -10.23 -35.03 8.13
CA MET A 228 -8.99 -35.83 8.11
C MET A 228 -8.00 -35.41 9.21
N ALA A 229 -8.44 -34.67 10.22
CA ALA A 229 -7.61 -34.21 11.33
C ALA A 229 -7.33 -35.31 12.36
#